data_AF-A0A9E1S4X2-F1
#
_entry.id   AF-A0A9E1S4X2-F1
#
_cell.length_a   1.000
_cell.length_b   1.000
_cell.length_c   1.000
_cell.angle_alpha   90.00
_cell.angle_beta   90.00
_cell.angle_gamma   90.00
#
_symmetry.space_group_name_H-M   'P 1'
#
loop_
_entity.id
_entity.type
_entity.pdbx_description
1 polymer ?
#
loop_
_entity_poly.entity_id
_entity_poly.type
_entity_poly.pdbx_seq_one_letter_code
_entity_poly.pdbx_strand_id
1 'polypeptide(L)'
;MVKHHPPADFLTEYAAGVLPVAQSACVAAHLSYCQRCRHIVERLEDIGGAHFEQLDPQPVGDSMLDRVLARLDDPEPLRYARSEA
;
A
#
# COMPACT_ATOMS: atom_id res chain seq x y z
N MET A 1 17.97 -4.83 16.45
CA MET A 1 16.91 -5.87 16.46
C MET A 1 15.69 -5.31 17.17
N VAL A 2 14.57 -5.19 16.48
CA VAL A 2 13.31 -4.69 17.06
C VAL A 2 12.76 -5.75 18.02
N LYS A 3 12.49 -5.38 19.27
CA LYS A 3 11.97 -6.30 20.32
C LYS A 3 10.45 -6.28 20.45
N HIS A 4 9.81 -5.21 19.99
CA HIS A 4 8.36 -5.01 20.05
C HIS A 4 7.81 -4.84 18.65
N HIS A 5 6.85 -5.68 18.29
CA HIS A 5 6.19 -5.66 16.99
C HIS A 5 4.74 -5.22 17.16
N PRO A 6 4.13 -4.61 16.14
CA PRO A 6 2.69 -4.45 16.10
C PRO A 6 2.00 -5.81 16.32
N PRO A 7 0.84 -5.83 17.00
CA PRO A 7 -0.01 -7.02 17.06
C PRO A 7 -0.30 -7.55 15.66
N ALA A 8 -0.46 -8.86 15.53
CA ALA A 8 -0.74 -9.49 14.23
C ALA A 8 -1.99 -8.89 13.57
N ASP A 9 -3.04 -8.61 14.35
CA ASP A 9 -4.28 -8.01 13.86
C ASP A 9 -4.04 -6.63 13.21
N PHE A 10 -3.14 -5.80 13.77
CA PHE A 10 -2.77 -4.54 13.13
C PHE A 10 -2.03 -4.72 11.82
N LEU A 11 -1.21 -5.77 11.67
CA LEU A 11 -0.55 -6.06 10.39
C LEU A 11 -1.57 -6.53 9.35
N THR A 12 -2.56 -7.34 9.75
CA THR A 12 -3.66 -7.79 8.90
C THR A 12 -4.56 -6.63 8.48
N GLU A 13 -5.01 -5.80 9.43
CA GLU A 13 -5.85 -4.63 9.14
C GLU A 13 -5.13 -3.57 8.31
N TYR A 14 -3.82 -3.41 8.53
CA TYR A 14 -2.96 -2.56 7.69
C TYR A 14 -2.89 -3.09 6.25
N ALA A 15 -2.58 -4.37 6.07
CA ALA A 15 -2.51 -5.00 4.74
C ALA A 15 -3.87 -4.97 4.01
N ALA A 16 -4.98 -5.11 4.74
CA ALA A 16 -6.33 -5.01 4.21
C ALA A 16 -6.79 -3.57 3.94
N GLY A 17 -6.02 -2.55 4.35
CA GLY A 17 -6.35 -1.13 4.16
C GLY A 17 -7.51 -0.61 5.02
N VAL A 18 -7.86 -1.30 6.12
CA VAL A 18 -8.99 -0.95 7.00
C VAL A 18 -8.57 -0.31 8.33
N LEU A 19 -7.28 -0.31 8.63
CA LEU A 19 -6.75 0.26 9.86
C LEU A 19 -6.88 1.81 9.86
N PRO A 20 -7.37 2.43 10.96
CA PRO A 20 -7.50 3.89 11.05
C PRO A 20 -6.20 4.64 10.74
N VAL A 21 -6.32 5.80 10.07
CA VAL A 21 -5.19 6.54 9.48
C VAL A 21 -4.00 6.76 10.42
N ALA A 22 -4.26 7.11 11.68
CA ALA A 22 -3.20 7.35 12.67
C ALA A 22 -2.43 6.06 13.01
N GLN A 23 -3.14 4.95 13.14
CA GLN A 23 -2.54 3.64 13.41
C GLN A 23 -1.80 3.12 12.18
N SER A 24 -2.37 3.32 10.99
CA SER A 24 -1.73 3.01 9.71
C SER A 24 -0.41 3.76 9.52
N ALA A 25 -0.34 5.04 9.88
CA ALA A 25 0.90 5.81 9.84
C ALA A 25 1.97 5.22 10.78
N CYS A 26 1.59 4.80 11.99
CA CYS A 26 2.50 4.15 12.94
C CYS A 26 3.02 2.80 12.41
N VAL A 27 2.15 1.97 11.82
CA VAL A 27 2.55 0.70 11.22
C VAL A 27 3.49 0.95 10.03
N ALA A 28 3.15 1.85 9.11
CA ALA A 28 4.00 2.22 7.97
C ALA A 28 5.40 2.68 8.40
N ALA A 29 5.48 3.53 9.44
CA ALA A 29 6.75 3.95 10.01
C ALA A 29 7.55 2.76 10.56
N HIS A 30 6.91 1.78 11.21
CA HIS A 30 7.56 0.57 11.69
C HIS A 30 8.09 -0.31 10.55
N LEU A 31 7.31 -0.50 9.48
CA LEU A 31 7.69 -1.32 8.31
C LEU A 31 8.95 -0.80 7.59
N SER A 32 9.21 0.51 7.71
CA SER A 32 10.43 1.14 7.18
C SER A 32 11.71 0.57 7.82
N TYR A 33 11.65 0.09 9.07
CA TYR A 33 12.82 -0.37 9.83
C TYR A 33 12.77 -1.85 10.24
N CYS A 34 11.63 -2.52 10.13
CA CYS A 34 11.44 -3.90 10.58
C CYS A 34 11.18 -4.86 9.41
N GLN A 35 12.21 -5.57 8.96
CA GLN A 35 12.11 -6.56 7.88
C GLN A 35 11.11 -7.69 8.19
N ARG A 36 11.05 -8.16 9.45
CA ARG A 36 10.11 -9.20 9.87
C ARG A 36 8.66 -8.79 9.62
N CYS A 37 8.27 -7.59 10.06
CA CYS A 37 6.91 -7.11 9.89
C CYS A 37 6.60 -6.80 8.43
N ARG A 38 7.60 -6.34 7.66
CA ARG A 38 7.47 -6.15 6.21
C ARG A 38 7.12 -7.45 5.48
N HIS A 39 7.86 -8.52 5.73
CA HIS A 39 7.55 -9.83 5.14
C HIS A 39 6.18 -10.39 5.55
N ILE A 40 5.71 -10.09 6.76
CA ILE A 40 4.36 -10.50 7.16
C ILE A 40 3.31 -9.76 6.33
N VAL A 41 3.46 -8.43 6.17
CA VAL A 41 2.55 -7.61 5.37
C VAL A 41 2.58 -8.02 3.89
N GLU A 42 3.76 -8.19 3.29
CA GLU A 42 3.92 -8.66 1.90
C GLU A 42 3.15 -9.97 1.66
N ARG A 43 3.26 -10.95 2.58
CA ARG A 43 2.54 -12.21 2.47
C ARG A 43 1.01 -12.07 2.60
N LEU A 44 0.55 -11.09 3.38
CA LEU A 44 -0.88 -10.80 3.50
C LEU A 44 -1.40 -10.11 2.23
N GLU A 45 -0.61 -9.21 1.65
CA GLU A 45 -0.89 -8.57 0.37
C GLU A 45 -0.92 -9.58 -0.78
N ASP A 46 -0.01 -10.56 -0.82
CA ASP A 46 -0.01 -11.66 -1.81
C ASP A 46 -1.33 -12.46 -1.78
N ILE A 47 -1.86 -12.74 -0.58
CA ILE A 47 -3.16 -13.40 -0.42
C ILE A 47 -4.27 -12.51 -0.96
N GLY A 48 -4.24 -11.21 -0.65
CA GLY A 48 -5.17 -10.23 -1.20
C GLY A 48 -5.12 -10.17 -2.73
N GLY A 49 -3.93 -10.21 -3.32
CA GLY A 49 -3.71 -10.29 -4.76
C GLY A 49 -4.32 -11.55 -5.38
N ALA A 50 -4.09 -12.71 -4.76
CA ALA A 50 -4.68 -13.97 -5.22
C ALA A 50 -6.22 -13.96 -5.17
N HIS A 51 -6.83 -13.28 -4.19
CA HIS A 51 -8.28 -13.05 -4.16
C HIS A 51 -8.73 -12.06 -5.23
N PHE A 52 -7.95 -11.00 -5.45
CA PHE A 52 -8.26 -9.98 -6.47
C PHE A 52 -8.25 -10.57 -7.89
N GLU A 53 -7.32 -11.48 -8.20
CA GLU A 53 -7.24 -12.20 -9.47
C GLU A 53 -8.46 -13.10 -9.74
N GLN A 54 -9.21 -13.50 -8.70
CA GLN A 54 -10.40 -14.33 -8.82
C GLN A 54 -11.69 -13.50 -9.02
N LEU A 55 -11.62 -12.18 -8.94
CA LEU A 55 -12.79 -11.32 -9.13
C LEU A 55 -13.17 -11.22 -10.61
N ASP A 56 -14.49 -11.17 -10.86
CA ASP A 56 -15.00 -10.91 -12.21
C ASP A 56 -14.57 -9.52 -12.68
N PRO A 57 -13.91 -9.40 -13.86
CA PRO A 57 -13.52 -8.12 -14.41
C PRO A 57 -14.72 -7.20 -14.58
N GLN A 58 -14.60 -5.96 -14.12
CA GLN A 58 -15.60 -4.92 -14.35
C GLN A 58 -15.23 -4.11 -15.59
N PRO A 59 -16.10 -4.03 -16.61
CA PRO A 59 -15.80 -3.26 -17.80
C PRO A 59 -15.67 -1.77 -17.47
N VAL A 60 -14.64 -1.15 -18.02
CA VAL A 60 -14.46 0.31 -18.02
C VAL A 60 -14.65 0.85 -19.44
N GLY A 61 -14.82 2.16 -19.60
CA GLY A 61 -15.00 2.75 -20.93
C GLY A 61 -13.76 2.58 -21.83
N ASP A 62 -13.96 2.39 -23.13
CA ASP A 62 -12.90 2.09 -24.11
C ASP A 62 -11.74 3.11 -24.10
N SER A 63 -12.04 4.38 -23.81
CA SER A 63 -11.04 5.46 -23.74
C SER A 63 -10.31 5.55 -22.40
N MET A 64 -10.61 4.70 -21.42
CA MET A 64 -10.05 4.80 -20.07
C MET A 64 -8.54 4.57 -20.04
N LEU A 65 -8.05 3.60 -20.82
CA LEU A 65 -6.62 3.33 -20.94
C LEU A 65 -5.88 4.55 -21.49
N ASP A 66 -6.32 5.08 -22.63
CA ASP A 66 -5.71 6.26 -23.27
C ASP A 66 -5.70 7.47 -22.33
N ARG A 67 -6.80 7.70 -21.61
CA ARG A 67 -6.91 8.80 -20.65
C ARG A 67 -5.95 8.65 -19.48
N VAL A 68 -5.74 7.44 -18.96
CA VAL A 68 -4.80 7.20 -17.86
C VAL A 68 -3.36 7.34 -18.34
N LEU A 69 -3.03 6.82 -19.52
CA LEU A 69 -1.69 6.90 -20.09
C LEU A 69 -1.28 8.33 -20.45
N ALA A 70 -2.20 9.14 -20.99
CA ALA A 70 -1.94 10.54 -21.31
C ALA A 70 -1.55 11.39 -20.08
N ARG A 71 -1.93 10.95 -18.86
CA ARG A 71 -1.57 11.65 -17.61
C ARG A 71 -0.14 11.38 -17.14
N LEU A 72 0.58 10.45 -17.77
CA LEU A 72 2.00 10.22 -17.45
C LEU A 72 2.89 11.38 -17.93
N ASP A 73 2.43 12.14 -18.93
CA ASP A 73 3.12 13.32 -19.46
C ASP A 73 2.76 14.62 -18.70
N ASP A 74 1.78 14.56 -17.79
CA ASP A 74 1.42 15.69 -16.95
C ASP A 74 2.59 16.04 -16.01
N PRO A 75 2.76 17.32 -15.64
CA PRO A 75 3.74 17.68 -14.62
C PRO A 75 3.46 16.92 -13.32
N GLU A 76 4.52 16.43 -12.68
CA GLU A 76 4.39 15.71 -11.40
C GLU A 76 3.56 16.54 -10.41
N PRO A 77 2.55 15.94 -9.76
CA PRO A 77 1.77 16.64 -8.75
C PRO A 77 2.68 17.09 -7.59
N LEU A 78 2.32 18.20 -6.94
CA LEU A 78 3.07 18.75 -5.81
C LEU A 78 3.30 17.67 -4.75
N ARG A 79 4.57 17.27 -4.59
CA ARG A 79 5.02 16.35 -3.53
C ARG A 79 5.80 17.14 -2.48
N TYR A 80 5.68 16.72 -1.23
CA TYR A 80 6.59 17.19 -0.18
C TYR A 80 8.01 16.70 -0.52
N ALA A 81 8.84 17.60 -1.08
CA ALA A 81 10.26 17.37 -1.20
C ALA A 81 10.87 17.51 0.19
N ARG A 82 11.39 16.41 0.76
CA ARG A 82 12.18 16.48 1.98
C ARG A 82 13.38 17.38 1.66
N SER A 83 13.50 18.53 2.34
CA SER A 83 14.69 19.38 2.21
C SER A 83 15.91 18.50 2.51
N GLU A 84 16.84 18.41 1.56
CA GLU A 84 18.15 17.86 1.85
C GLU A 84 18.77 18.72 2.97
N ALA A 85 19.27 18.06 4.01
CA ALA A 85 20.02 18.66 5.11
C ALA A 85 21.46 18.16 5.03
#